data_AF-T1K011-F1
#
_entry.id   AF-T1K011-F1
#
_cell.length_a   1.000
_cell.length_b   1.000
_cell.length_c   1.000
_cell.angle_alpha   90.00
_cell.angle_beta   90.00
_cell.angle_gamma   90.00
#
_symmetry.space_group_name_H-M   'P 1'
#
loop_
_entity.id
_entity.type
_entity.pdbx_description
1 polymer ?
#
loop_
_entity_poly.entity_id
_entity_poly.type
_entity_poly.pdbx_seq_one_letter_code
_entity_poly.pdbx_strand_id
1 'polypeptide(L)'
;MNIVLPIHCLVVNESNQHNVPRGSETHFRVLIVSNKFDSTSLIERHRHINEILNDELKSGVHALAIEAFTPVEWEKSNQQINQSPKCRGGSNR
;
A
#
# COMPACT_ATOMS: atom_id res chain seq x y z
N MET A 1 8.06 18.54 -2.12
CA MET A 1 7.15 17.61 -2.81
C MET A 1 7.84 16.26 -2.88
N ASN A 2 7.30 15.24 -2.22
CA ASN A 2 7.89 13.90 -2.26
C ASN A 2 7.40 13.22 -3.53
N ILE A 3 8.27 13.02 -4.53
CA ILE A 3 7.90 12.38 -5.80
C ILE A 3 8.61 11.03 -5.86
N VAL A 4 7.88 9.99 -6.25
CA VAL A 4 8.45 8.69 -6.64
C VAL A 4 8.22 8.55 -8.14
N LEU A 5 9.25 8.11 -8.87
CA LEU A 5 9.13 7.70 -10.26
C LEU A 5 9.17 6.18 -10.28
N PRO A 6 8.01 5.51 -10.22
CA PRO A 6 7.97 4.06 -10.16
C PRO A 6 8.22 3.44 -11.54
N ILE A 7 8.95 2.33 -11.54
CA ILE A 7 9.01 1.43 -12.71
C ILE A 7 7.82 0.47 -12.74
N HIS A 8 7.21 0.23 -11.57
CA HIS A 8 6.00 -0.56 -11.43
C HIS A 8 5.14 0.05 -10.31
N CYS A 9 3.85 0.21 -10.59
CA CYS A 9 2.88 0.77 -9.66
C CYS A 9 1.57 0.00 -9.80
N LEU A 10 1.06 -0.50 -8.68
CA LEU A 10 -0.22 -1.16 -8.60
C LEU A 10 -1.02 -0.60 -7.43
N VAL A 11 -2.27 -0.23 -7.68
CA VAL A 11 -3.23 0.18 -6.67
C VAL A 11 -4.44 -0.73 -6.77
N VAL A 12 -4.82 -1.36 -5.65
CA VAL A 12 -5.96 -2.30 -5.60
C VAL A 12 -6.90 -1.85 -4.49
N ASN A 13 -8.18 -1.67 -4.84
CA ASN A 13 -9.24 -1.51 -3.85
C ASN A 13 -9.59 -2.87 -3.24
N GLU A 14 -9.34 -3.04 -1.95
CA GLU A 14 -9.61 -4.27 -1.20
C GLU A 14 -10.81 -4.15 -0.26
N SER A 15 -11.55 -3.04 -0.32
CA SER A 15 -12.68 -2.77 0.56
C SER A 15 -13.71 -3.89 0.58
N ASN A 16 -13.90 -4.61 -0.53
CA ASN A 16 -14.80 -5.77 -0.61
C ASN A 16 -14.39 -6.97 0.26
N GLN A 17 -13.15 -7.01 0.77
CA GLN A 17 -12.65 -8.01 1.71
C GLN A 17 -12.95 -7.64 3.17
N HIS A 18 -13.51 -6.45 3.41
CA HIS A 18 -13.82 -5.91 4.74
C HIS A 18 -15.34 -5.75 4.93
N ASN A 19 -15.76 -5.59 6.19
CA ASN A 19 -17.16 -5.36 6.55
C ASN A 19 -17.56 -3.90 6.29
N VAL A 20 -17.59 -3.51 5.01
CA VAL A 20 -17.96 -2.18 4.54
C VAL A 20 -19.02 -2.29 3.42
N PRO A 21 -19.83 -1.25 3.17
CA PRO A 21 -20.81 -1.27 2.09
C PRO A 21 -20.19 -1.59 0.72
N ARG A 22 -20.96 -2.22 -0.17
CA ARG A 22 -20.51 -2.43 -1.56
C ARG A 22 -20.18 -1.09 -2.22
N GLY A 23 -19.08 -1.07 -2.97
CA GLY A 23 -18.58 0.14 -3.62
C GLY A 23 -17.77 1.06 -2.69
N SER A 24 -17.49 0.65 -1.44
CA SER A 24 -16.59 1.41 -0.57
C SER A 24 -15.18 1.50 -1.13
N GLU A 25 -14.52 2.61 -0.82
CA GLU A 25 -13.14 2.92 -1.19
C GLU A 25 -12.36 3.33 0.07
N THR A 26 -12.25 2.39 1.01
CA THR A 26 -11.68 2.66 2.35
C THR A 26 -10.46 1.82 2.65
N HIS A 27 -10.26 0.69 1.98
CA HIS A 27 -9.10 -0.18 2.16
C HIS A 27 -8.40 -0.38 0.83
N PHE A 28 -7.13 -0.01 0.77
CA PHE A 28 -6.33 -0.10 -0.44
C PHE A 28 -5.02 -0.84 -0.18
N ARG A 29 -4.54 -1.54 -1.21
CA ARG A 29 -3.13 -1.94 -1.33
C ARG A 29 -2.45 -1.06 -2.36
N VAL A 30 -1.25 -0.62 -2.04
CA VAL A 30 -0.35 0.08 -2.95
C VAL A 30 0.98 -0.64 -3.00
N LEU A 31 1.34 -1.10 -4.18
CA LEU A 31 2.65 -1.66 -4.47
C LEU A 31 3.42 -0.71 -5.38
N ILE A 32 4.60 -0.30 -4.95
CA ILE A 32 5.48 0.61 -5.68
C ILE A 32 6.87 -0.01 -5.79
N VAL A 33 7.38 -0.08 -7.01
CA VAL A 33 8.77 -0.45 -7.29
C VAL A 33 9.52 0.77 -7.82
N SER A 34 10.56 1.21 -7.12
CA SER A 34 11.36 2.37 -7.54
C SER A 34 12.79 2.32 -6.99
N ASN A 35 13.73 2.88 -7.77
CA ASN A 35 15.12 3.10 -7.33
C ASN A 35 15.21 4.05 -6.13
N LYS A 36 14.21 4.91 -5.91
CA LYS A 36 14.17 5.83 -4.77
C LYS A 36 14.17 5.12 -3.41
N PHE A 37 13.80 3.84 -3.38
CA PHE A 37 13.79 3.03 -2.17
C PHE A 37 15.14 2.39 -1.85
N ASP A 38 16.12 2.50 -2.74
CA ASP A 38 17.46 2.00 -2.49
C ASP A 38 18.09 2.72 -1.28
N SER A 39 18.77 1.96 -0.43
CA SER A 39 19.36 2.46 0.82
C SER A 39 18.38 3.16 1.81
N THR A 40 17.06 3.02 1.63
CA THR A 40 16.06 3.53 2.59
C THR A 40 15.46 2.40 3.42
N SER A 41 15.20 2.66 4.69
CA SER A 41 14.55 1.71 5.58
C SER A 41 13.07 1.51 5.20
N LEU A 42 12.50 0.34 5.55
CA LEU A 42 11.08 0.06 5.30
C LEU A 42 10.15 1.14 5.87
N ILE A 43 10.46 1.63 7.08
CA ILE A 43 9.68 2.68 7.75
C ILE A 43 9.72 3.99 6.95
N GLU A 44 10.88 4.38 6.45
CA GLU A 44 11.02 5.58 5.62
C GLU A 44 10.27 5.44 4.28
N ARG A 45 10.32 4.26 3.66
CA ARG A 45 9.53 3.97 2.44
C ARG A 45 8.04 4.16 2.69
N HIS A 46 7.52 3.60 3.79
CA HIS A 46 6.11 3.75 4.17
C HIS A 46 5.77 5.21 4.45
N ARG A 47 6.65 5.93 5.15
CA ARG A 47 6.46 7.36 5.44
C ARG A 47 6.39 8.17 4.13
N HIS A 48 7.29 7.94 3.18
CA HIS A 48 7.26 8.63 1.89
C HIS A 48 5.95 8.39 1.14
N ILE A 49 5.46 7.15 1.12
CA ILE A 49 4.20 6.81 0.44
C ILE A 49 3.00 7.43 1.16
N ASN A 50 2.97 7.37 2.49
CA ASN A 50 1.91 8.03 3.27
C ASN A 50 1.91 9.55 3.12
N GLU A 51 3.08 10.18 3.00
CA GLU A 51 3.18 11.62 2.72
C GLU A 51 2.62 11.99 1.35
N ILE A 52 2.80 11.11 0.35
CA ILE A 52 2.24 11.29 -1.00
C ILE A 52 0.73 11.13 -1.01
N LEU A 53 0.22 10.15 -0.26
CA LEU A 53 -1.20 9.79 -0.20
C LEU A 53 -1.93 10.45 0.99
N ASN A 54 -1.36 11.51 1.54
CA ASN A 54 -1.82 12.11 2.78
C ASN A 54 -3.22 12.71 2.64
N ASP A 55 -3.55 13.25 1.47
CA ASP A 55 -4.84 13.87 1.23
C ASP A 55 -5.95 12.80 1.13
N GLU A 56 -5.65 11.67 0.50
CA GLU A 56 -6.52 10.50 0.36
C GLU A 56 -6.77 9.81 1.71
N LEU A 57 -5.71 9.69 2.53
CA LEU A 57 -5.80 9.18 3.91
C LEU A 57 -6.65 10.09 4.80
N LYS A 58 -6.64 11.41 4.55
CA LYS A 58 -7.50 12.36 5.26
C LYS A 58 -8.93 12.38 4.74
N SER A 59 -9.16 12.06 3.46
CA SER A 59 -10.46 12.20 2.82
C SER A 59 -11.35 10.97 2.90
N GLY A 60 -10.83 9.78 3.22
CA GLY A 60 -11.68 8.60 3.37
C GLY A 60 -11.00 7.24 3.32
N VAL A 61 -9.72 7.17 2.94
CA VAL A 61 -8.99 5.90 3.01
C VAL A 61 -8.71 5.57 4.49
N HIS A 62 -9.33 4.50 4.97
CA HIS A 62 -9.19 4.02 6.34
C HIS A 62 -7.86 3.27 6.56
N ALA A 63 -7.46 2.44 5.60
CA ALA A 63 -6.27 1.61 5.72
C ALA A 63 -5.55 1.44 4.38
N LEU A 64 -4.22 1.43 4.47
CA LEU A 64 -3.32 1.24 3.33
C LEU A 64 -2.33 0.12 3.63
N ALA A 65 -2.38 -0.96 2.84
CA ALA A 65 -1.31 -1.96 2.79
C ALA A 65 -0.25 -1.46 1.80
N ILE A 66 0.98 -1.26 2.28
CA ILE A 66 2.09 -0.71 1.49
C ILE A 66 3.12 -1.80 1.23
N GLU A 67 3.45 -2.00 -0.04
CA GLU A 67 4.58 -2.80 -0.47
C GLU A 67 5.52 -1.91 -1.30
N ALA A 68 6.73 -1.66 -0.80
CA ALA A 68 7.68 -0.74 -1.41
C ALA A 68 9.01 -1.43 -1.67
N PHE A 69 9.32 -1.69 -2.93
CA PHE A 69 10.49 -2.48 -3.34
C PHE A 69 11.47 -1.68 -4.21
N THR A 70 12.75 -1.99 -4.09
CA THR A 70 13.70 -1.66 -5.17
C THR A 70 13.47 -2.59 -6.36
N PRO A 71 13.92 -2.24 -7.59
CA PRO A 71 13.80 -3.15 -8.73
C PRO A 71 14.46 -4.52 -8.48
N VAL A 72 15.59 -4.53 -7.77
CA VAL A 72 16.32 -5.76 -7.41
C VAL A 72 15.54 -6.60 -6.41
N GLU A 73 14.91 -5.98 -5.41
CA GLU A 73 14.05 -6.70 -4.46
C GLU A 73 12.80 -7.27 -5.15
N TRP A 74 12.21 -6.51 -6.09
CA TRP A 74 11.04 -6.94 -6.86
C TRP A 74 11.32 -8.14 -7.78
N GLU A 75 12.50 -8.16 -8.39
CA GLU A 75 12.94 -9.32 -9.17
C GLU A 75 13.13 -10.55 -8.27
N LYS A 76 13.76 -10.37 -7.10
CA LYS A 76 13.98 -11.44 -6.12
C LYS A 76 12.70 -11.99 -5.49
N SER A 77 11.63 -11.20 -5.41
CA SER A 77 10.33 -11.66 -4.91
C SER A 77 9.56 -12.51 -5.94
N ASN A 78 10.15 -12.82 -7.09
CA ASN A 78 9.47 -13.42 -8.25
C ASN A 78 8.23 -12.64 -8.67
N GLN A 79 8.22 -11.32 -8.41
CA GLN A 79 7.11 -10.43 -8.75
C GLN A 79 5.77 -10.86 -8.13
N GLN A 80 5.82 -11.51 -6.97
CA GLN A 80 4.63 -11.93 -6.24
C GLN A 80 4.12 -10.80 -5.32
N ILE A 81 2.81 -10.62 -5.33
CA ILE A 81 2.09 -9.67 -4.47
C ILE A 81 1.54 -10.45 -3.29
N ASN A 82 1.79 -10.00 -2.06
CA ASN A 82 1.22 -10.68 -0.90
C ASN A 82 -0.27 -10.39 -0.79
N GLN A 83 -1.04 -11.42 -0.47
CA GLN A 83 -2.45 -11.24 -0.12
C GLN A 83 -2.56 -10.59 1.26
N SER A 84 -3.54 -9.69 1.41
CA SER A 84 -3.81 -9.06 2.69
C SER A 84 -4.24 -10.13 3.69
N PRO A 85 -3.78 -10.03 4.95
CA PRO A 85 -4.24 -10.96 5.98
C PRO A 85 -5.76 -10.92 6.09
N LYS A 86 -6.38 -12.09 6.22
CA LYS A 86 -7.84 -12.15 6.47
C LYS A 86 -8.17 -11.34 7.72
N CYS A 87 -9.17 -10.47 7.61
CA CYS A 87 -9.60 -9.65 8.73
C CYS A 87 -9.92 -10.52 9.93
N ARG A 88 -9.25 -10.28 11.05
CA ARG A 88 -9.76 -10.66 12.37
C ARG A 88 -10.85 -9.66 12.68
N GLY A 89 -12.10 -9.99 12.34
CA GLY A 89 -13.25 -9.13 12.60
C GLY A 89 -13.23 -8.63 14.05
N GLY A 90 -13.50 -7.33 14.25
CA GLY A 90 -13.62 -6.76 15.58
C GLY A 90 -14.69 -7.51 16.35
N SER A 91 -14.32 -8.13 17.47
CA SER A 91 -15.29 -8.64 18.42
C SER A 91 -16.19 -7.47 18.82
N ASN A 92 -17.48 -7.53 18.44
CA ASN A 92 -18.51 -6.69 19.02
C ASN A 92 -18.43 -6.84 20.54
N ARG A 93 -18.15 -5.74 21.23
CA ARG A 93 -18.53 -5.57 22.64
C ARG A 93 -19.73 -4.67 22.68
#